data_AF-A0A077NVJ5-F1
#
_entry.id   AF-A0A077NVJ5-F1
#
_cell.length_a   1.000
_cell.length_b   1.000
_cell.length_c   1.000
_cell.angle_alpha   90.00
_cell.angle_beta   90.00
_cell.angle_gamma   90.00
#
_symmetry.space_group_name_H-M   'P 1'
#
loop_
_entity.id
_entity.type
_entity.pdbx_description
1 polymer ?
#
loop_
_entity_poly.entity_id
_entity_poly.type
_entity_poly.pdbx_seq_one_letter_code
_entity_poly.pdbx_strand_id
1 'polypeptide(L)'
;MRLTDDKKIRKSIIRLFTFTEQIIILKSFRLVKHETRDDFSTWLKGLAYDFMESAKNTTFFFIMFAVFIYFSLPKSPQAALIFNNLIFIYPVFLCLAILNKARIIGCGYLVGHVLNS
;
A
#
# COMPACT_ATOMS: atom_id res chain seq x y z
N MET A 1 -25.61 6.94 10.09
CA MET A 1 -24.22 6.44 9.97
C MET A 1 -23.54 6.72 11.31
N ARG A 2 -23.40 5.71 12.18
CA ARG A 2 -22.66 5.88 13.45
C ARG A 2 -21.17 5.89 13.10
N LEU A 3 -20.70 7.05 12.65
CA LEU A 3 -19.30 7.36 12.45
C LEU A 3 -18.65 7.37 13.84
N THR A 4 -18.33 6.18 14.33
CA THR A 4 -17.52 5.93 15.53
C THR A 4 -17.99 6.68 16.79
N ASP A 5 -18.70 5.98 17.68
CA ASP A 5 -18.82 6.40 19.09
C ASP A 5 -17.44 6.46 19.80
N ASP A 6 -16.39 5.95 19.15
CA ASP A 6 -15.01 5.99 19.60
C ASP A 6 -14.34 7.35 19.31
N LYS A 7 -14.54 8.29 20.25
CA LYS A 7 -13.97 9.65 20.24
C LYS A 7 -12.44 9.67 20.04
N LYS A 8 -11.73 8.62 20.45
CA LYS A 8 -10.28 8.49 20.34
C LYS A 8 -9.85 8.28 18.89
N ILE A 9 -10.53 7.39 18.17
CA ILE A 9 -10.25 7.10 16.75
C ILE A 9 -10.52 8.34 15.91
N ARG A 10 -11.65 9.02 16.13
CA ARG A 10 -11.98 10.27 15.41
C ARG A 10 -10.90 11.34 15.60
N LYS A 11 -10.42 11.54 16.84
CA LYS A 11 -9.36 12.51 17.14
C LYS A 11 -8.04 12.14 16.47
N SER A 12 -7.70 10.86 16.42
CA SER A 12 -6.50 10.39 15.71
C SER A 12 -6.61 10.63 14.21
N ILE A 13 -7.75 10.33 13.58
CA ILE A 13 -7.95 10.55 12.14
C ILE A 13 -7.77 12.03 11.78
N ILE A 14 -8.40 12.93 12.54
CA ILE A 14 -8.30 14.37 12.31
C ILE A 14 -6.86 14.88 12.47
N ARG A 15 -6.10 14.28 13.39
CA ARG A 15 -4.71 14.67 13.67
C ARG A 15 -3.72 14.12 12.63
N LEU A 16 -3.95 12.91 12.11
CA LEU A 16 -3.03 12.21 11.22
C LEU A 16 -3.27 12.50 9.74
N PHE A 17 -4.53 12.69 9.34
CA PHE A 17 -4.90 12.84 7.94
C PHE A 17 -5.32 14.28 7.64
N THR A 18 -4.92 14.78 6.48
CA THR A 18 -5.42 16.03 5.93
C THR A 18 -6.91 15.95 5.61
N PHE A 19 -7.57 17.10 5.48
CA PHE A 19 -9.00 17.14 5.17
C PHE A 19 -9.36 16.38 3.88
N THR A 20 -8.53 16.50 2.85
CA THR A 20 -8.70 15.78 1.58
C THR A 20 -8.62 14.27 1.77
N GLU A 21 -7.63 13.78 2.53
CA GLU A 21 -7.47 12.35 2.82
C GLU A 21 -8.64 11.81 3.65
N GLN A 22 -9.16 12.59 4.60
CA GLN A 22 -10.35 12.23 5.37
C GLN A 22 -11.58 12.04 4.46
N ILE A 23 -11.78 12.93 3.47
CA ILE A 23 -12.86 12.79 2.47
C ILE A 23 -12.66 11.54 1.62
N ILE A 24 -11.43 11.26 1.18
CA ILE A 24 -11.11 10.08 0.38
C ILE A 24 -11.43 8.80 1.17
N ILE A 25 -11.00 8.71 2.44
CA ILE A 25 -11.28 7.57 3.32
C ILE A 25 -12.79 7.36 3.48
N LEU A 26 -13.56 8.43 3.69
CA LEU A 26 -15.02 8.37 3.81
C LEU A 26 -15.70 7.91 2.52
N LYS A 27 -15.28 8.44 1.36
CA LYS A 27 -15.77 8.01 0.05
C LYS A 27 -15.46 6.54 -0.20
N SER A 28 -14.25 6.11 0.14
CA SER A 28 -13.80 4.73 0.01
C SER A 28 -14.64 3.78 0.86
N PHE A 29 -14.85 4.12 2.13
CA PHE A 29 -15.73 3.35 3.01
C PHE A 29 -17.15 3.24 2.45
N ARG A 30 -17.70 4.34 1.90
CA ARG A 30 -19.05 4.33 1.33
C ARG A 30 -19.22 3.30 0.22
N LEU A 31 -18.17 3.04 -0.57
CA LEU A 31 -18.20 2.05 -1.66
C LEU A 31 -18.27 0.62 -1.13
N VAL A 32 -17.51 0.31 -0.08
CA VAL A 32 -17.42 -1.05 0.51
C VAL A 32 -18.36 -1.25 1.71
N LYS A 33 -19.16 -0.24 2.05
CA LYS A 33 -20.03 -0.18 3.24
C LYS A 33 -20.94 -1.42 3.37
N HIS A 34 -21.45 -1.90 2.24
CA HIS A 34 -22.34 -3.06 2.14
C HIS A 34 -21.65 -4.39 2.53
N GLU A 35 -20.34 -4.49 2.33
CA GLU A 35 -19.54 -5.66 2.71
C GLU A 35 -19.09 -5.59 4.18
N THR A 36 -18.92 -4.38 4.71
CA THR A 36 -18.32 -4.14 6.04
C THR A 36 -19.34 -4.01 7.18
N ARG A 37 -20.59 -4.46 7.00
CA ARG A 37 -21.68 -4.36 8.00
C ARG A 37 -21.81 -2.97 8.66
N ASP A 38 -21.60 -1.91 7.89
CA ASP A 38 -21.63 -0.52 8.35
C ASP A 38 -20.61 -0.13 9.44
N ASP A 39 -19.60 -0.97 9.75
CA ASP A 39 -18.58 -0.66 10.77
C ASP A 39 -17.32 -0.03 10.17
N PHE A 40 -17.29 1.31 10.21
CA PHE A 40 -16.15 2.11 9.78
C PHE A 40 -14.87 1.84 10.58
N SER A 41 -14.97 1.61 11.89
CA SER A 41 -13.79 1.43 12.73
C SER A 41 -13.11 0.11 12.42
N THR A 42 -13.89 -0.96 12.26
CA THR A 42 -13.35 -2.29 11.99
C THR A 42 -12.74 -2.34 10.59
N TRP A 43 -13.40 -1.75 9.59
CA TRP A 43 -12.84 -1.61 8.25
C TRP A 43 -11.51 -0.84 8.25
N LEU A 44 -11.45 0.32 8.93
CA LEU A 44 -10.23 1.14 8.96
C LEU A 44 -9.08 0.43 9.67
N LYS A 45 -9.36 -0.34 10.74
CA LYS A 45 -8.36 -1.17 11.43
C LYS A 45 -7.83 -2.29 10.55
N GLY A 46 -8.71 -2.97 9.79
CA GLY A 46 -8.31 -3.98 8.81
C GLY A 46 -7.39 -3.40 7.74
N LEU A 47 -7.78 -2.26 7.15
CA LEU A 47 -6.97 -1.58 6.14
C LEU A 47 -5.59 -1.16 6.67
N ALA A 48 -5.52 -0.69 7.92
CA ALA A 48 -4.26 -0.36 8.57
C ALA A 48 -3.39 -1.60 8.82
N TYR A 49 -4.00 -2.73 9.17
CA TYR A 49 -3.29 -3.99 9.36
C TYR A 49 -2.69 -4.50 8.05
N ASP A 50 -3.50 -4.55 6.98
CA ASP A 50 -3.06 -5.00 5.66
C ASP A 50 -1.91 -4.13 5.13
N PHE A 51 -1.98 -2.82 5.36
CA PHE A 51 -0.91 -1.89 5.00
C PHE A 51 0.37 -2.17 5.80
N MET A 52 0.25 -2.38 7.12
CA MET A 52 1.40 -2.66 7.98
C MET A 52 2.04 -4.02 7.66
N GLU A 53 1.24 -5.03 7.35
CA GLU A 53 1.72 -6.34 6.90
C GLU A 53 2.42 -6.24 5.54
N SER A 54 1.83 -5.51 4.58
CA SER A 54 2.45 -5.24 3.29
C SER A 54 3.78 -4.49 3.43
N ALA A 55 3.84 -3.47 4.29
CA ALA A 55 5.06 -2.74 4.59
C ALA A 55 6.12 -3.65 5.21
N LYS A 56 5.75 -4.47 6.19
CA LYS A 56 6.65 -5.46 6.82
C LYS A 56 7.23 -6.44 5.79
N ASN A 57 6.40 -7.01 4.93
CA ASN A 57 6.83 -7.93 3.88
C ASN A 57 7.78 -7.26 2.89
N THR A 58 7.48 -6.01 2.51
CA THR A 58 8.32 -5.21 1.63
C THR A 58 9.68 -4.91 2.28
N THR A 59 9.69 -4.49 3.54
CA THR A 59 10.93 -4.24 4.30
C THR A 59 11.77 -5.52 4.43
N PHE A 60 11.15 -6.65 4.79
CA PHE A 60 11.84 -7.92 4.88
C PHE A 60 12.46 -8.32 3.53
N PHE A 61 11.74 -8.13 2.43
CA PHE A 61 12.26 -8.37 1.09
C PHE A 61 13.51 -7.52 0.80
N PHE A 62 13.48 -6.22 1.10
CA PHE A 62 14.64 -5.34 0.89
C PHE A 62 15.85 -5.73 1.76
N ILE A 63 15.62 -6.15 3.00
CA ILE A 63 16.69 -6.64 3.88
C ILE A 63 17.32 -7.91 3.28
N MET A 64 16.52 -8.89 2.88
CA MET A 64 17.00 -10.12 2.25
C MET A 64 17.75 -9.83 0.96
N PHE A 65 17.26 -8.89 0.16
CA PHE A 65 17.92 -8.45 -1.06
C PHE A 65 19.28 -7.80 -0.78
N ALA A 66 19.37 -6.91 0.21
CA ALA A 66 20.63 -6.29 0.62
C ALA A 66 21.65 -7.33 1.13
N VAL A 67 21.19 -8.29 1.94
CA VAL A 67 22.02 -9.40 2.41
C VAL A 67 22.50 -10.26 1.25
N PHE A 68 21.61 -10.60 0.31
CA PHE A 68 21.97 -11.35 -0.89
C PHE A 68 23.04 -10.64 -1.72
N ILE A 69 22.91 -9.32 -1.91
CA ILE A 69 23.91 -8.51 -2.61
C ILE A 69 25.26 -8.55 -1.92
N TYR A 70 25.26 -8.38 -0.59
CA TYR A 70 26.47 -8.35 0.22
C TYR A 70 27.26 -9.67 0.12
N PHE A 71 26.58 -10.82 0.19
CA PHE A 71 27.24 -12.12 0.16
C PHE A 71 27.56 -12.62 -1.25
N SER A 72 26.79 -12.22 -2.26
CA SER A 72 26.91 -12.75 -3.62
C SER A 72 27.88 -11.95 -4.50
N LEU A 73 28.90 -11.31 -3.90
CA LEU A 73 29.81 -10.45 -4.63
C LEU A 73 30.54 -11.25 -5.73
N PRO A 74 30.35 -10.89 -7.01
CA PRO A 74 30.83 -11.70 -8.12
C PRO A 74 32.35 -11.66 -8.22
N LYS A 75 32.96 -12.84 -8.36
CA LYS A 75 34.42 -13.02 -8.39
C LYS A 75 35.04 -12.77 -9.77
N SER A 76 34.25 -12.77 -10.85
CA SER A 76 34.72 -12.50 -12.21
C SER A 76 34.09 -11.23 -12.80
N PRO A 77 34.79 -10.53 -13.72
CA PRO A 77 34.29 -9.31 -14.34
C PRO A 77 32.98 -9.50 -15.12
N GLN A 78 32.82 -10.66 -15.79
CA GLN A 78 31.61 -10.97 -16.55
C GLN A 78 30.42 -11.27 -15.61
N ALA A 79 30.66 -11.96 -14.50
CA ALA A 79 29.65 -12.19 -13.48
C ALA A 79 29.24 -10.88 -12.80
N ALA A 80 30.18 -9.93 -12.64
CA ALA A 80 29.90 -8.60 -12.10
C ALA A 80 28.94 -7.79 -12.98
N LEU A 81 29.15 -7.79 -14.29
CA LEU A 81 28.23 -7.13 -15.23
C LEU A 81 26.81 -7.72 -15.19
N ILE A 82 26.69 -9.04 -15.20
CA ILE A 82 25.40 -9.73 -15.15
C ILE A 82 24.68 -9.45 -13.82
N PHE A 83 25.41 -9.55 -12.70
CA PHE A 83 24.90 -9.31 -11.36
C PHE A 83 24.43 -7.86 -11.18
N ASN A 84 25.22 -6.89 -11.64
CA ASN A 84 24.86 -5.48 -11.54
C ASN A 84 23.59 -5.19 -12.37
N ASN A 85 23.48 -5.72 -13.59
CA ASN A 85 22.29 -5.55 -14.42
C ASN A 85 21.04 -6.16 -13.77
N LEU A 86 21.14 -7.35 -13.16
CA LEU A 86 20.02 -7.99 -12.45
C LEU A 86 19.58 -7.17 -11.22
N ILE A 87 20.53 -6.60 -10.47
CA ILE A 87 20.25 -5.73 -9.33
C ILE A 87 19.51 -4.46 -9.75
N PHE A 88 19.78 -3.91 -10.92
CA PHE A 88 19.07 -2.71 -11.40
C PHE A 88 17.70 -3.03 -12.01
N ILE A 89 17.55 -4.18 -12.66
CA ILE A 89 16.31 -4.57 -13.32
C ILE A 89 15.22 -4.90 -12.28
N TYR A 90 15.57 -5.62 -11.21
CA TYR A 90 14.59 -6.11 -10.24
C TYR A 90 13.81 -5.01 -9.48
N PRO A 91 14.45 -3.94 -8.96
CA PRO A 91 13.76 -2.80 -8.35
C PRO A 91 12.85 -2.07 -9.33
N VAL A 92 13.22 -1.99 -10.61
CA VAL A 92 12.39 -1.37 -11.65
C VAL A 92 11.10 -2.15 -11.84
N PHE A 93 11.17 -3.48 -11.95
CA PHE A 93 9.99 -4.33 -12.03
C PHE A 93 9.14 -4.27 -10.76
N LEU A 94 9.76 -4.20 -9.58
CA LEU A 94 9.05 -4.02 -8.31
C LEU A 94 8.31 -2.67 -8.26
N CYS A 95 8.96 -1.58 -8.66
CA CYS A 95 8.35 -0.25 -8.77
C CYS A 95 7.18 -0.27 -9.76
N LEU A 96 7.35 -0.92 -10.92
CA LEU A 96 6.26 -1.07 -11.90
C LEU A 96 5.09 -1.89 -11.33
N ALA A 97 5.35 -2.96 -10.58
CA ALA A 97 4.30 -3.76 -9.94
C ALA A 97 3.55 -2.96 -8.86
N ILE A 98 4.27 -2.18 -8.04
CA ILE A 98 3.67 -1.28 -7.03
C ILE A 98 2.83 -0.20 -7.72
N LEU A 99 3.34 0.44 -8.77
CA LEU A 99 2.61 1.42 -9.56
C LEU A 99 1.38 0.82 -10.23
N ASN A 100 1.46 -0.42 -10.72
CA ASN A 100 0.33 -1.11 -11.34
C ASN A 100 -0.76 -1.45 -10.29
N LYS A 101 -0.37 -1.90 -9.09
CA LYS A 101 -1.32 -2.07 -7.98
C LYS A 101 -1.93 -0.73 -7.55
N ALA A 102 -1.14 0.32 -7.43
CA ALA A 102 -1.61 1.67 -7.10
C ALA A 102 -2.57 2.20 -8.18
N ARG A 103 -2.29 1.91 -9.46
CA ARG A 103 -3.17 2.23 -10.58
C ARG A 103 -4.46 1.43 -10.53
N ILE A 104 -4.44 0.13 -10.25
CA ILE A 104 -5.67 -0.68 -10.13
C ILE A 104 -6.53 -0.19 -8.97
N ILE A 105 -5.92 0.13 -7.83
CA ILE A 105 -6.62 0.70 -6.68
C ILE A 105 -7.20 2.08 -7.07
N GLY A 106 -6.39 2.99 -7.63
CA GLY A 106 -6.82 4.32 -8.07
C GLY A 106 -7.82 4.34 -9.24
N CYS A 107 -7.76 3.36 -10.14
CA CYS A 107 -8.65 3.22 -11.29
C CYS A 107 -9.97 2.56 -10.88
N GLY A 108 -9.97 1.65 -9.90
CA GLY A 108 -11.19 1.22 -9.21
C GLY A 108 -11.93 2.40 -8.57
N TYR A 109 -11.20 3.37 -8.01
CA TYR A 109 -11.78 4.61 -7.49
C TYR A 109 -12.33 5.55 -8.57
N LEU A 110 -11.70 5.65 -9.75
CA LEU A 110 -12.16 6.48 -10.86
C LEU A 110 -13.39 5.88 -11.59
N VAL A 111 -13.40 4.57 -11.81
CA VAL A 111 -14.54 3.88 -12.45
C VAL A 111 -15.79 3.97 -11.57
N GLY A 112 -15.66 3.88 -10.24
CA GLY A 112 -16.77 4.10 -9.32
C GLY A 112 -17.29 5.55 -9.27
N HIS A 113 -16.49 6.54 -9.66
CA HIS A 113 -16.91 7.94 -9.74
C HIS A 113 -17.63 8.28 -11.06
N VAL A 114 -17.34 7.56 -12.14
CA VAL A 114 -17.97 7.77 -13.46
C VAL A 114 -19.27 6.97 -13.60
N LEU A 115 -19.44 5.83 -12.92
CA LEU A 115 -20.67 5.02 -12.94
C LEU A 115 -21.78 5.50 -11.97
N ASN A 116 -21.52 6.52 -11.16
CA ASN A 116 -22.47 7.08 -10.18
C ASN A 116 -22.74 8.59 -10.39
N SER A 117 -22.36 9.16 -11.54
CA SER A 117 -22.80 10.49 -12.00
C SER A 117 -23.76 10.32 -13.16
#